data_AF-A0A7J2HHN3-F1
#
_entry.id   AF-A0A7J2HHN3-F1
#
_cell.length_a   1.000
_cell.length_b   1.000
_cell.length_c   1.000
_cell.angle_alpha   90.00
_cell.angle_beta   90.00
_cell.angle_gamma   90.00
#
_symmetry.space_group_name_H-M   'P 1'
#
loop_
_entity.id
_entity.type
_entity.pdbx_description
1 polymer ?
#
loop_
_entity_poly.entity_id
_entity_poly.type
_entity_poly.pdbx_seq_one_letter_code
_entity_poly.pdbx_strand_id
1 'polypeptide(L)'
;MRASSKAGVIKVAAGYFRIHPLEEKALRAAARAHLETGAPIQVHTTHGTMGLEISEVLEGEGAELRKALLLHMDDNMDKWLTVKVLGRGVNIC
;
A
#
# COMPACT_ATOMS: atom_id res chain seq x y z
N MET A 1 28.90 0.28 -4.56
CA MET A 1 28.53 -0.49 -5.78
C MET A 1 27.04 -0.79 -5.74
N ARG A 2 26.35 -0.81 -6.91
CA ARG A 2 24.98 -1.31 -7.02
C ARG A 2 25.02 -2.80 -7.34
N ALA A 3 24.09 -3.57 -6.78
CA ALA A 3 23.91 -4.97 -7.16
C ALA A 3 23.42 -5.08 -8.62
N SER A 4 23.76 -6.17 -9.31
CA SER A 4 23.22 -6.49 -10.65
C SER A 4 21.77 -6.97 -10.60
N SER A 5 21.38 -7.62 -9.49
CA SER A 5 20.00 -8.00 -9.21
C SER A 5 19.11 -6.77 -9.01
N LYS A 6 17.88 -6.84 -9.54
CA LYS A 6 16.88 -5.77 -9.43
C LYS A 6 15.79 -6.17 -8.44
N ALA A 7 15.22 -5.18 -7.75
CA ALA A 7 14.02 -5.38 -6.96
C ALA A 7 12.81 -5.63 -7.89
N GLY A 8 11.88 -6.48 -7.44
CA GLY A 8 10.64 -6.78 -8.16
C GLY A 8 9.38 -6.21 -7.52
N VAL A 9 9.50 -5.57 -6.35
CA VAL A 9 8.37 -5.04 -5.57
C VAL A 9 8.82 -3.83 -4.75
N ILE A 10 7.92 -2.88 -4.54
CA ILE A 10 8.13 -1.70 -3.70
C ILE A 10 7.41 -1.94 -2.37
N LYS A 11 8.09 -1.74 -1.24
CA LYS A 11 7.51 -1.95 0.10
C LYS A 11 7.49 -0.67 0.92
N VAL A 12 6.34 -0.41 1.55
CA VAL A 12 6.11 0.71 2.47
C VAL A 12 5.22 0.25 3.63
N ALA A 13 4.98 1.12 4.61
CA ALA A 13 4.23 0.80 5.81
C ALA A 13 3.45 2.01 6.32
N ALA A 14 2.34 1.74 7.03
CA ALA A 14 1.61 2.73 7.83
C ALA A 14 1.41 2.19 9.25
N GLY A 15 1.47 3.09 10.24
CA GLY A 15 1.36 2.75 11.66
C GLY A 15 -0.07 2.47 12.14
N TYR A 16 -0.20 2.05 13.38
CA TYR A 16 -1.49 1.71 13.99
C TYR A 16 -2.40 2.94 14.10
N PHE A 17 -3.53 2.92 13.40
CA PHE A 17 -4.52 4.01 13.32
C PHE A 17 -3.94 5.38 12.92
N ARG A 18 -2.84 5.40 12.17
CA ARG A 18 -2.22 6.65 11.69
C ARG A 18 -1.42 6.43 10.42
N ILE A 19 -1.33 7.49 9.62
CA ILE A 19 -0.32 7.63 8.58
C ILE A 19 0.56 8.81 9.00
N HIS A 20 1.76 8.53 9.51
CA HIS A 20 2.71 9.58 9.88
C HIS A 20 3.17 10.34 8.62
N PRO A 21 3.54 11.64 8.68
CA PRO A 21 3.98 12.38 7.49
C PRO A 21 5.12 11.72 6.70
N LEU A 22 6.01 10.99 7.39
CA LEU A 22 7.07 10.21 6.74
C LEU A 22 6.52 8.96 6.00
N GLU A 23 5.50 8.32 6.56
CA GLU A 23 4.79 7.18 5.95
C GLU A 23 4.00 7.65 4.73
N GLU A 24 3.30 8.79 4.81
CA GLU A 24 2.60 9.38 3.67
C GLU A 24 3.59 9.75 2.55
N LYS A 25 4.72 10.37 2.89
CA LYS A 25 5.80 10.65 1.94
C LYS A 25 6.30 9.36 1.27
N ALA A 26 6.45 8.29 2.03
CA ALA A 26 6.88 6.99 1.50
C ALA A 26 5.81 6.36 0.58
N LEU A 27 4.54 6.41 0.96
CA LEU A 27 3.41 5.95 0.13
C LEU A 27 3.36 6.68 -1.21
N ARG A 28 3.48 8.01 -1.19
CA ARG A 28 3.50 8.83 -2.41
C ARG A 28 4.72 8.52 -3.29
N ALA A 29 5.89 8.34 -2.68
CA ALA A 29 7.09 7.94 -3.40
C ALA A 29 6.95 6.54 -4.02
N ALA A 30 6.31 5.60 -3.32
CA ALA A 30 6.05 4.25 -3.83
C ALA A 30 5.07 4.27 -5.02
N ALA A 31 4.02 5.09 -4.95
CA ALA A 31 3.10 5.29 -6.07
C ALA A 31 3.82 5.82 -7.32
N ARG A 32 4.68 6.83 -7.17
CA ARG A 32 5.46 7.38 -8.28
C ARG A 32 6.46 6.38 -8.85
N ALA A 33 7.17 5.65 -7.98
CA ALA A 33 8.09 4.60 -8.41
C ALA A 33 7.37 3.45 -9.12
N HIS A 34 6.16 3.11 -8.68
CA HIS A 34 5.29 2.13 -9.35
C HIS A 34 4.94 2.58 -10.77
N LEU A 35 4.57 3.85 -10.95
CA LEU A 35 4.25 4.40 -12.27
C LEU A 35 5.46 4.40 -13.22
N GLU A 36 6.65 4.72 -12.71
CA GLU A 36 7.87 4.75 -13.51
C GLU A 36 8.36 3.34 -13.90
N THR A 37 8.20 2.36 -13.00
CA THR A 37 8.84 1.04 -13.14
C THR A 37 7.87 -0.08 -13.50
N GLY A 38 6.58 0.10 -13.26
CA GLY A 38 5.56 -0.93 -13.34
C GLY A 38 5.58 -1.96 -12.19
N ALA A 39 6.51 -1.85 -11.23
CA ALA A 39 6.65 -2.80 -10.13
C ALA A 39 5.49 -2.66 -9.12
N PRO A 40 4.88 -3.75 -8.63
CA PRO A 40 3.78 -3.69 -7.68
C PRO A 40 4.18 -3.09 -6.33
N ILE A 41 3.17 -2.63 -5.58
CA ILE A 41 3.34 -2.02 -4.25
C ILE A 41 2.83 -2.99 -3.19
N GLN A 42 3.62 -3.22 -2.15
CA GLN A 42 3.21 -3.87 -0.92
C GLN A 42 3.20 -2.86 0.22
N VAL A 43 2.09 -2.78 0.95
CA VAL A 43 1.96 -1.89 2.11
C VAL A 43 1.72 -2.73 3.35
N HIS A 44 2.63 -2.66 4.32
CA HIS A 44 2.36 -3.15 5.67
C HIS A 44 1.32 -2.25 6.34
N THR A 45 0.22 -2.82 6.82
CA THR A 45 -0.71 -2.16 7.72
C THR A 45 -0.46 -2.67 9.14
N THR A 46 -0.35 -1.79 10.13
CA THR A 46 -0.28 -2.25 11.53
C THR A 46 -1.69 -2.58 12.01
N HIS A 47 -1.91 -3.86 12.34
CA HIS A 47 -3.20 -4.41 12.79
C HIS A 47 -4.37 -4.15 11.82
N GLY A 48 -4.13 -4.23 10.50
CA GLY A 48 -5.20 -4.08 9.50
C GLY A 48 -5.91 -2.72 9.53
N THR A 49 -5.21 -1.66 9.97
CA THR A 49 -5.76 -0.30 10.04
C THR A 49 -5.36 0.54 8.81
N MET A 50 -6.08 1.63 8.58
CA MET A 50 -5.78 2.64 7.55
C MET A 50 -5.88 2.18 6.08
N GLY A 51 -6.47 1.01 5.79
CA GLY A 51 -6.48 0.46 4.42
C GLY A 51 -7.20 1.34 3.39
N LEU A 52 -8.23 2.08 3.78
CA LEU A 52 -8.97 2.99 2.89
C LEU A 52 -8.12 4.23 2.57
N GLU A 53 -7.54 4.83 3.60
CA GLU A 53 -6.71 6.04 3.52
C GLU A 53 -5.42 5.78 2.75
N ILE A 54 -4.79 4.61 2.97
CA ILE A 54 -3.64 4.16 2.17
C ILE A 54 -4.03 4.06 0.69
N SER A 55 -5.19 3.46 0.39
CA SER A 55 -5.67 3.32 -0.98
C SER A 55 -5.91 4.68 -1.64
N GLU A 56 -6.46 5.64 -0.90
CA GLU A 56 -6.64 7.03 -1.36
C GLU A 56 -5.33 7.75 -1.65
N VAL A 57 -4.30 7.60 -0.79
CA VAL A 57 -2.99 8.22 -1.03
C VAL A 57 -2.35 7.66 -2.29
N LEU A 58 -2.41 6.34 -2.50
CA LEU A 58 -1.85 5.70 -3.68
C LEU A 58 -2.60 6.10 -4.96
N GLU A 59 -3.94 6.05 -4.93
CA GLU A 59 -4.79 6.45 -6.07
C GLU A 59 -4.63 7.94 -6.40
N GLY A 60 -4.51 8.81 -5.39
CA GLY A 60 -4.29 10.24 -5.58
C GLY A 60 -2.98 10.60 -6.27
N GLU A 61 -1.98 9.71 -6.23
CA GLU A 61 -0.72 9.82 -6.98
C GLU A 61 -0.78 9.09 -8.34
N GLY A 62 -1.94 8.54 -8.70
CA GLY A 62 -2.20 7.85 -9.96
C GLY A 62 -1.81 6.36 -9.97
N ALA A 63 -1.45 5.78 -8.82
CA ALA A 63 -1.08 4.36 -8.79
C ALA A 63 -2.26 3.45 -9.15
N GLU A 64 -1.95 2.38 -9.86
CA GLU A 64 -2.93 1.38 -10.25
C GLU A 64 -3.23 0.43 -9.09
N LEU A 65 -4.34 0.64 -8.37
CA LEU A 65 -4.66 -0.08 -7.14
C LEU A 65 -4.71 -1.61 -7.30
N ARG A 66 -5.07 -2.14 -8.49
CA ARG A 66 -5.02 -3.60 -8.75
C ARG A 66 -3.62 -4.22 -8.66
N LYS A 67 -2.56 -3.40 -8.65
CA LYS A 67 -1.17 -3.80 -8.42
C LYS A 67 -0.64 -3.45 -7.03
N ALA A 68 -1.52 -3.02 -6.13
CA ALA A 68 -1.21 -2.82 -4.71
C ALA A 68 -1.74 -3.99 -3.87
N LEU A 69 -0.96 -4.35 -2.85
CA LEU A 69 -1.27 -5.39 -1.86
C LEU A 69 -1.14 -4.80 -0.45
N LEU A 70 -2.24 -4.81 0.31
CA LEU A 70 -2.24 -4.44 1.73
C LEU A 70 -2.02 -5.69 2.58
N LEU A 71 -0.93 -5.71 3.34
CA LEU A 71 -0.53 -6.82 4.21
C LEU A 71 -1.11 -6.64 5.62
N HIS A 72 -1.40 -7.75 6.29
CA HIS A 72 -1.86 -7.83 7.68
C HIS A 72 -3.28 -7.29 7.90
N MET A 73 -4.10 -7.32 6.85
CA MET A 73 -5.52 -6.98 7.00
C MET A 73 -6.28 -8.08 7.75
N ASP A 74 -5.74 -9.30 7.86
CA ASP A 74 -6.25 -10.42 8.64
C ASP A 74 -6.24 -10.16 10.16
N ASP A 75 -5.34 -9.30 10.64
CA ASP A 75 -5.32 -8.84 12.03
C ASP A 75 -6.58 -8.03 12.40
N ASN A 76 -7.27 -7.47 11.40
CA ASN A 76 -8.55 -6.76 11.57
C ASN A 76 -9.70 -7.57 10.98
N MET A 77 -10.39 -8.31 11.85
CA MET A 77 -11.48 -9.22 11.46
C MET A 77 -12.81 -8.51 11.09
N ASP A 78 -12.81 -7.18 10.91
CA ASP A 78 -13.97 -6.46 10.39
C ASP A 78 -14.14 -6.70 8.88
N LYS A 79 -15.03 -7.65 8.55
CA LYS A 79 -15.36 -7.99 7.16
C LYS A 79 -15.93 -6.81 6.38
N TRP A 80 -16.60 -5.85 7.00
CA TRP A 80 -17.13 -4.69 6.30
C TRP A 80 -16.00 -3.76 5.84
N LEU A 81 -15.00 -3.55 6.69
CA LEU A 81 -13.79 -2.84 6.29
C LEU A 81 -13.08 -3.59 5.16
N THR A 82 -12.89 -4.91 5.30
CA THR A 82 -12.26 -5.73 4.25
C THR A 82 -12.94 -5.56 2.90
N VAL A 83 -14.28 -5.68 2.86
CA VAL A 83 -15.07 -5.53 1.63
C VAL A 83 -14.94 -4.11 1.07
N LYS A 84 -14.98 -3.07 1.91
CA LYS A 84 -14.81 -1.68 1.44
C LYS A 84 -13.43 -1.45 0.84
N VAL A 85 -12.38 -1.95 1.49
CA VAL A 85 -11.00 -1.83 1.02
C VAL A 85 -10.81 -2.57 -0.32
N LEU A 86 -11.26 -3.82 -0.42
CA LEU A 86 -11.27 -4.57 -1.69
C LEU A 86 -12.07 -3.84 -2.77
N GLY A 87 -13.17 -3.17 -2.41
CA GLY A 87 -13.98 -2.35 -3.32
C GLY A 87 -13.23 -1.17 -3.93
N ARG A 88 -12.11 -0.73 -3.35
CA ARG A 88 -11.21 0.28 -3.97
C ARG A 88 -10.35 -0.31 -5.09
N GLY A 89 -10.26 -1.64 -5.19
CA GLY A 89 -9.50 -2.34 -6.22
C GLY A 89 -8.09 -2.76 -5.79
N VAL A 90 -7.72 -2.60 -4.52
CA VAL A 90 -6.50 -3.20 -3.96
C VAL A 90 -6.67 -4.69 -3.69
N ASN A 91 -5.56 -5.40 -3.55
CA ASN A 91 -5.54 -6.77 -3.02
C ASN A 91 -5.22 -6.73 -1.52
N ILE A 92 -5.63 -7.77 -0.79
CA ILE A 92 -5.29 -7.96 0.63
C ILE A 92 -4.55 -9.28 0.82
N CYS A 93 -3.61 -9.29 1.75
CA CYS A 93 -2.92 -10.46 2.26
C CYS A 93 -3.12 -10.55 3.77
#